data_AF-A0A0J1FSF3-F1
#
_entry.id   AF-A0A0J1FSF3-F1
#
_cell.length_a   1.000
_cell.length_b   1.000
_cell.length_c   1.000
_cell.angle_alpha   90.00
_cell.angle_beta   90.00
_cell.angle_gamma   90.00
#
_symmetry.space_group_name_H-M   'P 1'
#
loop_
_entity.id
_entity.type
_entity.pdbx_description
1 polymer ?
#
loop_
_entity_poly.entity_id
_entity_poly.type
_entity_poly.pdbx_seq_one_letter_code
_entity_poly.pdbx_strand_id
1 'polypeptide(L)'
;MNGFLTKKIILFTLNACPMGRSMGTVLHEVAALFPVIKVERVYVEIQVDEANQYRIKTNPTILFVDENGRELYRLEGFHETDIVIDTLEKINEQEIDLMPELAGNEETVEKYVLYLPKNGEFSPTEVNYKNRTSIKAPRITAVTLLIKASIEGFSNPFPQGTTLELIQFREMTGIVTLKSENVEQSQFESMKEALRLTLSQFGIKDVEIILRKSSE
;
A
#
# COMPACT_ATOMS: atom_id res chain seq x y z
N MET A 1 7.10 36.38 -12.85
CA MET A 1 7.46 35.13 -12.14
C MET A 1 7.01 33.99 -13.05
N ASN A 2 7.95 33.27 -13.66
CA ASN A 2 7.60 32.07 -14.42
C ASN A 2 7.07 31.05 -13.41
N GLY A 3 5.81 30.65 -13.56
CA GLY A 3 5.20 29.68 -12.66
C GLY A 3 5.80 28.30 -12.89
N PHE A 4 5.92 27.50 -11.82
CA PHE A 4 6.33 26.10 -11.92
C PHE A 4 5.48 25.35 -12.94
N LEU A 5 6.11 24.56 -13.83
CA LEU A 5 5.40 23.67 -14.75
C LEU A 5 4.62 22.60 -13.98
N THR A 6 5.23 22.00 -12.97
CA THR A 6 4.56 21.09 -12.03
C THR A 6 3.59 21.87 -11.15
N LYS A 7 2.31 21.48 -11.18
CA LYS A 7 1.27 22.03 -10.28
C LYS A 7 0.87 21.05 -9.19
N LYS A 8 1.06 19.76 -9.42
CA LYS A 8 0.72 18.73 -8.45
C LYS A 8 1.75 17.60 -8.47
N ILE A 9 2.04 17.08 -7.29
CA ILE A 9 2.84 15.87 -7.07
C ILE A 9 1.93 14.81 -6.46
N ILE A 10 1.88 13.62 -7.05
CA ILE A 10 1.02 12.52 -6.61
C ILE A 10 1.89 11.35 -6.15
N LEU A 11 1.69 10.88 -4.93
CA LEU A 11 2.28 9.63 -4.43
C LEU A 11 1.31 8.47 -4.61
N PHE A 12 1.65 7.54 -5.47
CA PHE A 12 1.01 6.24 -5.56
C PHE A 12 1.70 5.27 -4.61
N THR A 13 0.95 4.72 -3.68
CA THR A 13 1.46 3.74 -2.71
C THR A 13 0.38 2.76 -2.28
N LEU A 14 0.77 1.65 -1.67
CA LEU A 14 -0.14 0.81 -0.89
C LEU A 14 -0.38 1.41 0.50
N ASN A 15 -1.59 1.23 1.04
CA ASN A 15 -2.05 1.81 2.31
C ASN A 15 -1.19 1.37 3.50
N ALA A 16 -0.88 0.08 3.58
CA ALA A 16 -0.12 -0.49 4.69
C ALA A 16 1.40 -0.55 4.44
N CYS A 17 1.92 0.14 3.42
CA CYS A 17 3.33 0.06 3.03
C CYS A 17 4.22 1.03 3.83
N PRO A 18 5.28 0.54 4.52
CA PRO A 18 6.22 1.40 5.24
C PRO A 18 6.95 2.39 4.33
N MET A 19 7.39 1.92 3.17
CA MET A 19 8.09 2.75 2.18
C MET A 19 7.19 3.88 1.68
N GLY A 20 5.90 3.60 1.47
CA GLY A 20 4.88 4.58 1.17
C GLY A 20 4.73 5.67 2.25
N ARG A 21 4.78 5.27 3.53
CA ARG A 21 4.75 6.22 4.64
C ARG A 21 6.00 7.11 4.66
N SER A 22 7.18 6.54 4.46
CA SER A 22 8.44 7.28 4.37
C SER A 22 8.44 8.28 3.21
N MET A 23 8.00 7.85 2.02
CA MET A 23 7.81 8.77 0.87
C MET A 23 6.78 9.86 1.17
N GLY A 24 5.77 9.55 1.98
CA GLY A 24 4.83 10.54 2.49
C GLY A 24 5.47 11.66 3.31
N THR A 25 6.47 11.34 4.13
CA THR A 25 7.26 12.32 4.88
C THR A 25 8.11 13.17 3.94
N VAL A 26 8.80 12.54 2.98
CA VAL A 26 9.58 13.23 1.95
C VAL A 26 8.72 14.28 1.23
N LEU A 27 7.54 13.91 0.78
CA LEU A 27 6.65 14.86 0.09
C LEU A 27 6.09 15.96 1.00
N HIS A 28 5.99 15.72 2.30
CA HIS A 28 5.62 16.76 3.26
C HIS A 28 6.73 17.82 3.38
N GLU A 29 8.00 17.39 3.39
CA GLU A 29 9.15 18.29 3.38
C GLU A 29 9.21 19.11 2.08
N VAL A 30 9.00 18.47 0.93
CA VAL A 30 8.91 19.17 -0.36
C VAL A 30 7.76 20.18 -0.38
N ALA A 31 6.57 19.82 0.11
CA ALA A 31 5.43 20.72 0.17
C ALA A 31 5.69 21.97 1.04
N ALA A 32 6.49 21.83 2.10
CA ALA A 32 6.88 22.95 2.95
C ALA A 32 7.78 23.96 2.22
N LEU A 33 8.61 23.50 1.28
CA LEU A 33 9.48 24.34 0.45
C LEU A 33 8.76 24.94 -0.77
N PHE A 34 7.78 24.23 -1.32
CA PHE A 34 7.06 24.61 -2.53
C PHE A 34 5.54 24.70 -2.30
N PRO A 35 5.05 25.70 -1.53
CA PRO A 35 3.66 25.76 -1.07
C PRO A 35 2.62 25.96 -2.20
N VAL A 36 3.08 26.34 -3.40
CA VAL A 36 2.22 26.50 -4.58
C VAL A 36 1.94 25.18 -5.30
N ILE A 37 2.66 24.10 -4.95
CA ILE A 37 2.51 22.78 -5.54
C ILE A 37 1.61 21.94 -4.63
N LYS A 38 0.53 21.40 -5.18
CA LYS A 38 -0.35 20.49 -4.44
C LYS A 38 0.31 19.13 -4.29
N VAL A 39 0.29 18.56 -3.09
CA VAL A 39 0.69 17.16 -2.87
C VAL A 39 -0.56 16.31 -2.61
N GLU A 40 -0.62 15.15 -3.25
CA GLU A 40 -1.70 14.18 -3.15
C GLU A 40 -1.15 12.77 -2.91
N ARG A 41 -1.92 11.93 -2.22
CA ARG A 41 -1.61 10.52 -2.04
C ARG A 41 -2.76 9.67 -2.56
N VAL A 42 -2.42 8.66 -3.34
CA VAL A 42 -3.34 7.71 -3.95
C VAL A 42 -2.98 6.31 -3.46
N TYR A 43 -3.95 5.62 -2.86
CA TYR A 43 -3.78 4.23 -2.45
C TYR A 43 -4.17 3.30 -3.60
N VAL A 44 -3.19 2.64 -4.21
CA VAL A 44 -3.35 1.93 -5.50
C VAL A 44 -4.39 0.81 -5.46
N GLU A 45 -4.57 0.18 -4.30
CA GLU A 45 -5.53 -0.90 -4.08
C GLU A 45 -6.94 -0.42 -3.75
N ILE A 46 -7.11 0.88 -3.49
CA ILE A 46 -8.39 1.52 -3.17
C ILE A 46 -8.86 2.37 -4.37
N GLN A 47 -7.97 3.20 -4.90
CA GLN A 47 -8.17 4.13 -6.01
C GLN A 47 -7.63 3.53 -7.32
N VAL A 48 -8.15 2.35 -7.67
CA VAL A 48 -7.68 1.53 -8.80
C VAL A 48 -7.73 2.30 -10.13
N ASP A 49 -8.82 3.02 -10.39
CA ASP A 49 -9.02 3.68 -11.68
C ASP A 49 -8.00 4.82 -11.89
N GLU A 50 -7.63 5.53 -10.82
CA GLU A 50 -6.59 6.56 -10.84
C GLU A 50 -5.20 5.94 -11.06
N ALA A 51 -4.87 4.85 -10.35
CA ALA A 51 -3.61 4.12 -10.57
C ALA A 51 -3.50 3.57 -12.01
N ASN A 52 -4.61 3.15 -12.59
CA ASN A 52 -4.68 2.65 -13.96
C ASN A 52 -4.59 3.77 -15.00
N GLN A 53 -5.21 4.94 -14.75
CA GLN A 53 -5.10 6.12 -15.61
C GLN A 53 -3.63 6.50 -15.86
N TYR A 54 -2.82 6.50 -14.81
CA TYR A 54 -1.39 6.81 -14.91
C TYR A 54 -0.49 5.58 -15.15
N ARG A 55 -1.09 4.41 -15.41
CA ARG A 55 -0.36 3.17 -15.76
C ARG A 55 0.73 2.84 -14.74
N ILE A 56 0.41 2.96 -13.45
CA ILE A 56 1.37 2.71 -12.37
C ILE A 56 1.72 1.23 -12.28
N LYS A 57 3.03 0.93 -12.32
CA LYS A 57 3.59 -0.44 -12.29
C LYS A 57 4.37 -0.75 -11.01
N THR A 58 4.96 0.28 -10.40
CA THR A 58 5.89 0.17 -9.27
C THR A 58 5.28 0.81 -8.02
N ASN A 59 5.64 0.29 -6.84
CA ASN A 59 5.24 0.85 -5.56
C ASN A 59 6.48 1.12 -4.68
N PRO A 60 6.64 2.33 -4.10
CA PRO A 60 5.86 3.54 -4.37
C PRO A 60 6.26 4.19 -5.72
N THR A 61 5.45 5.11 -6.22
CA THR A 61 5.77 5.98 -7.37
C THR A 61 5.34 7.40 -7.10
N ILE A 62 6.21 8.37 -7.38
CA ILE A 62 5.85 9.79 -7.44
C ILE A 62 5.59 10.19 -8.88
N LEU A 63 4.48 10.88 -9.14
CA LEU A 63 4.23 11.59 -10.40
C LEU A 63 4.31 13.09 -10.20
N PHE A 64 4.93 13.78 -11.16
CA PHE A 64 4.88 15.22 -11.31
C PHE A 64 3.91 15.54 -12.45
N VAL A 65 2.88 16.33 -12.17
CA VAL A 65 1.82 16.65 -13.16
C VAL A 65 1.61 18.15 -13.31
N ASP A 66 1.21 18.55 -14.51
CA ASP A 66 0.84 19.93 -14.85
C ASP A 66 -0.57 20.31 -14.35
N GLU A 67 -1.03 21.50 -14.73
CA GLU A 67 -2.37 22.00 -14.38
C GLU A 67 -3.53 21.20 -14.99
N ASN A 68 -3.28 20.50 -16.09
CA ASN A 68 -4.26 19.69 -16.81
C ASN A 68 -4.26 18.22 -16.33
N GLY A 69 -3.41 17.89 -15.35
CA GLY A 69 -3.22 16.51 -14.90
C GLY A 69 -2.41 15.66 -15.88
N ARG A 70 -1.71 16.28 -16.83
CA ARG A 70 -0.76 15.57 -17.69
C ARG A 70 0.50 15.28 -16.90
N GLU A 71 0.96 14.03 -17.00
CA GLU A 71 2.24 13.63 -16.44
C GLU A 71 3.40 14.32 -17.16
N LEU A 72 4.26 14.95 -16.38
CA LEU A 72 5.52 15.55 -16.81
C LEU A 72 6.68 14.56 -16.62
N TYR A 73 6.72 13.92 -15.45
CA TYR A 73 7.74 12.95 -15.09
C TYR A 73 7.29 12.05 -13.94
N ARG A 74 8.01 10.94 -13.71
CA ARG A 74 7.82 10.07 -12.56
C ARG A 74 9.11 9.58 -11.94
N LEU A 75 9.08 9.33 -10.65
CA LEU A 75 10.12 8.63 -9.91
C LEU A 75 9.54 7.33 -9.36
N GLU A 76 10.15 6.20 -9.73
CA GLU A 76 9.75 4.88 -9.24
C GLU A 76 10.63 4.44 -8.07
N GLY A 77 10.02 3.87 -7.04
CA GLY A 77 10.71 3.44 -5.83
C GLY A 77 10.87 4.57 -4.80
N PHE A 78 11.72 4.32 -3.80
CA PHE A 78 12.02 5.29 -2.76
C PHE A 78 13.08 6.29 -3.25
N HIS A 79 12.82 7.58 -3.04
CA HIS A 79 13.73 8.68 -3.35
C HIS A 79 13.72 9.68 -2.19
N GLU A 80 14.89 10.20 -1.83
CA GLU A 80 15.04 11.20 -0.79
C GLU A 80 14.61 12.60 -1.25
N THR A 81 14.45 13.50 -0.28
CA THR A 81 13.92 14.86 -0.49
C THR A 81 14.73 15.65 -1.51
N ASP A 82 16.05 15.55 -1.49
CA ASP A 82 16.96 16.21 -2.44
C ASP A 82 16.71 15.77 -3.89
N ILE A 83 16.53 14.47 -4.14
CA ILE A 83 16.25 13.94 -5.48
C ILE A 83 14.91 14.42 -6.00
N VAL A 84 13.88 14.49 -5.13
CA VAL A 84 12.56 14.99 -5.53
C VAL A 84 12.63 16.48 -5.88
N ILE A 85 13.43 17.27 -5.16
CA ILE A 85 13.63 18.70 -5.42
C ILE A 85 14.42 18.91 -6.73
N ASP A 86 15.54 18.22 -6.90
CA ASP A 86 16.36 18.27 -8.12
C ASP A 86 15.54 17.90 -9.35
N THR A 87 14.68 16.88 -9.24
CA THR A 87 13.75 16.50 -10.31
C THR A 87 12.76 17.62 -10.62
N LEU A 88 12.18 18.25 -9.59
CA LEU A 88 11.24 19.35 -9.76
C LEU A 88 11.88 20.55 -10.48
N GLU A 89 13.12 20.89 -10.11
CA GLU A 89 13.89 21.98 -10.71
C GLU A 89 14.20 21.68 -12.18
N LYS A 90 14.69 20.48 -12.49
CA LYS A 90 14.95 20.04 -13.87
C LYS A 90 13.70 20.04 -14.75
N ILE A 91 12.53 19.63 -14.22
CA ILE A 91 11.26 19.75 -14.96
C ILE A 91 11.01 21.21 -15.32
N ASN A 92 11.18 22.11 -14.35
CA ASN A 92 10.91 23.53 -14.54
C ASN A 92 11.87 24.21 -15.53
N GLU A 93 13.11 23.75 -15.56
CA GLU A 93 14.14 24.18 -16.52
C GLU A 93 14.01 23.49 -17.89
N GLN A 94 13.06 22.56 -18.02
CA GLN A 94 12.83 21.74 -19.23
C GLN A 94 14.04 20.90 -19.63
N GLU A 95 14.84 20.48 -18.64
CA GLU A 95 16.03 19.63 -18.82
C GLU A 95 15.70 18.13 -18.78
N ILE A 96 14.42 17.77 -18.89
CA ILE A 96 13.97 16.38 -18.85
C ILE A 96 13.25 16.00 -20.13
N ASP A 97 13.69 14.88 -20.71
CA ASP A 97 13.00 14.26 -21.84
C ASP A 97 11.66 13.69 -21.39
N LEU A 98 10.62 13.97 -22.18
CA LEU A 98 9.29 13.39 -21.96
C LEU A 98 9.36 11.87 -22.07
N MET A 99 8.76 11.18 -21.11
CA MET A 99 8.73 9.72 -21.09
C MET A 99 7.93 9.15 -22.26
N PRO A 100 8.34 7.97 -22.78
CA PRO A 100 7.57 7.25 -23.79
C PRO A 100 6.22 6.78 -23.21
N GLU A 101 5.28 6.52 -24.11
CA GLU A 101 3.98 5.99 -23.72
C GLU A 101 4.14 4.58 -23.08
N LEU A 102 3.67 4.41 -21.84
CA LEU A 102 3.79 3.15 -21.10
C LEU A 102 2.69 2.17 -21.47
N ALA A 103 2.91 0.86 -21.44
CA ALA A 103 1.82 -0.10 -21.64
C ALA A 103 0.73 0.03 -20.55
N GLY A 104 -0.54 -0.20 -20.93
CA GLY A 104 -1.67 -0.22 -20.00
C GLY A 104 -1.52 -1.27 -18.89
N ASN A 105 -2.28 -1.12 -17.80
CA ASN A 105 -2.29 -2.10 -16.71
C ASN A 105 -3.05 -3.36 -17.11
N GLU A 106 -2.46 -4.51 -16.79
CA GLU A 106 -3.08 -5.82 -16.99
C GLU A 106 -3.65 -6.34 -15.68
N GLU A 107 -4.89 -6.79 -15.74
CA GLU A 107 -5.56 -7.46 -14.64
C GLU A 107 -5.03 -8.89 -14.48
N THR A 108 -4.79 -9.32 -13.25
CA THR A 108 -4.33 -10.67 -12.96
C THR A 108 -5.18 -11.32 -11.87
N VAL A 109 -5.28 -12.66 -11.93
CA VAL A 109 -5.88 -13.45 -10.87
C VAL A 109 -4.77 -14.14 -10.09
N GLU A 110 -4.70 -13.84 -8.80
CA GLU A 110 -3.72 -14.37 -7.87
C GLU A 110 -4.41 -15.34 -6.91
N LYS A 111 -3.71 -16.40 -6.50
CA LYS A 111 -4.21 -17.38 -5.53
C LYS A 111 -3.53 -17.19 -4.19
N TYR A 112 -4.30 -17.20 -3.12
CA TYR A 112 -3.83 -17.09 -1.75
C TYR A 112 -4.39 -18.21 -0.90
N VAL A 113 -3.60 -18.70 0.05
CA VAL A 113 -4.05 -19.65 1.08
C VAL A 113 -4.19 -18.87 2.39
N LEU A 114 -5.41 -18.84 2.92
CA LEU A 114 -5.71 -18.25 4.23
C LEU A 114 -5.89 -19.38 5.24
N TYR A 115 -5.47 -19.16 6.48
CA TYR A 115 -5.75 -20.08 7.59
C TYR A 115 -6.79 -19.47 8.50
N LEU A 116 -7.95 -20.13 8.58
CA LEU A 116 -9.09 -19.69 9.38
C LEU A 116 -9.54 -20.82 10.32
N PRO A 117 -10.04 -20.48 11.52
CA PRO A 117 -10.62 -21.49 12.40
C PRO A 117 -11.86 -22.16 11.80
N LYS A 118 -11.91 -23.48 11.94
CA LYS A 118 -13.02 -24.35 11.59
C LYS A 118 -13.09 -25.47 12.63
N ASN A 119 -14.20 -25.55 13.37
CA ASN A 119 -14.39 -26.54 14.44
C ASN A 119 -13.27 -26.56 15.51
N GLY A 120 -12.68 -25.40 15.81
CA GLY A 120 -11.63 -25.26 16.82
C GLY A 120 -10.19 -25.44 16.31
N GLU A 121 -10.00 -25.79 15.04
CA GLU A 121 -8.67 -25.94 14.43
C GLU A 121 -8.48 -24.98 13.25
N PHE A 122 -7.25 -24.55 13.00
CA PHE A 122 -6.92 -23.73 11.83
C PHE A 122 -6.82 -24.60 10.58
N SER A 123 -7.67 -24.33 9.61
CA SER A 123 -7.70 -25.05 8.34
C SER A 123 -7.34 -24.12 7.17
N PRO A 124 -6.54 -24.57 6.19
CA PRO A 124 -6.24 -23.80 5.00
C PRO A 124 -7.46 -23.69 4.10
N THR A 125 -7.63 -22.54 3.47
CA THR A 125 -8.65 -22.30 2.44
C THR A 125 -8.10 -21.43 1.34
N GLU A 126 -8.36 -21.80 0.09
CA GLU A 126 -7.89 -21.07 -1.08
C GLU A 126 -8.86 -19.93 -1.44
N VAL A 127 -8.31 -18.76 -1.72
CA VAL A 127 -9.05 -17.60 -2.22
C VAL A 127 -8.41 -17.08 -3.50
N ASN A 128 -9.26 -16.74 -4.48
CA ASN A 128 -8.84 -16.06 -5.70
C ASN A 128 -8.97 -14.55 -5.49
N TYR A 129 -7.87 -13.83 -5.67
CA TYR A 129 -7.84 -12.37 -5.64
C TYR A 129 -7.70 -11.82 -7.05
N LYS A 130 -8.63 -10.93 -7.40
CA LYS A 130 -8.64 -10.24 -8.69
C LYS A 130 -7.86 -8.93 -8.55
N ASN A 131 -6.59 -8.94 -8.93
CA ASN A 131 -5.74 -7.74 -8.92
C ASN A 131 -5.99 -6.92 -10.18
N ARG A 132 -6.61 -5.75 -10.01
CA ARG A 132 -6.98 -4.82 -11.09
C ARG A 132 -5.87 -3.83 -11.45
N THR A 133 -4.70 -3.95 -10.82
CA THR A 133 -3.51 -3.10 -11.06
C THR A 133 -2.33 -3.99 -11.43
N SER A 134 -1.24 -3.38 -11.92
CA SER A 134 0.01 -4.11 -12.15
C SER A 134 0.90 -4.25 -10.90
N ILE A 135 0.55 -3.60 -9.79
CA ILE A 135 1.32 -3.68 -8.55
C ILE A 135 0.94 -4.97 -7.81
N LYS A 136 1.95 -5.78 -7.46
CA LYS A 136 1.79 -6.98 -6.65
C LYS A 136 2.41 -6.80 -5.28
N ALA A 137 1.63 -7.07 -4.24
CA ALA A 137 2.06 -6.95 -2.85
C ALA A 137 1.58 -8.14 -2.02
N PRO A 138 2.07 -9.35 -2.32
CA PRO A 138 1.41 -10.59 -1.91
C PRO A 138 1.21 -10.72 -0.40
N ARG A 139 2.17 -10.26 0.40
CA ARG A 139 2.06 -10.31 1.86
C ARG A 139 1.00 -9.33 2.41
N ILE A 140 0.93 -8.11 1.86
CA ILE A 140 -0.10 -7.11 2.24
C ILE A 140 -1.48 -7.60 1.80
N THR A 141 -1.58 -8.15 0.58
CA THR A 141 -2.80 -8.69 0.02
C THR A 141 -3.33 -9.86 0.86
N ALA A 142 -2.47 -10.83 1.21
CA ALA A 142 -2.85 -11.98 2.04
C ALA A 142 -3.42 -11.55 3.39
N VAL A 143 -2.77 -10.60 4.08
CA VAL A 143 -3.24 -10.06 5.36
C VAL A 143 -4.56 -9.31 5.19
N THR A 144 -4.70 -8.51 4.14
CA THR A 144 -5.94 -7.78 3.85
C THR A 144 -7.10 -8.73 3.57
N LEU A 145 -6.86 -9.80 2.81
CA LEU A 145 -7.84 -10.84 2.53
C LEU A 145 -8.22 -11.60 3.80
N LEU A 146 -7.24 -11.95 4.64
CA LEU A 146 -7.48 -12.64 5.91
C LEU A 146 -8.37 -11.81 6.84
N ILE A 147 -8.06 -10.53 7.03
CA ILE A 147 -8.84 -9.62 7.88
C ILE A 147 -10.29 -9.51 7.39
N LYS A 148 -10.49 -9.50 6.07
CA LYS A 148 -11.81 -9.35 5.43
C LYS A 148 -12.50 -10.68 5.11
N ALA A 149 -11.92 -11.81 5.50
CA ALA A 149 -12.40 -13.12 5.07
C ALA A 149 -13.83 -13.38 5.56
N SER A 150 -14.69 -13.82 4.65
CA SER A 150 -16.03 -14.32 4.95
C SER A 150 -16.24 -15.55 4.08
N ILE A 151 -15.98 -16.73 4.66
CA ILE A 151 -15.96 -18.01 3.95
C ILE A 151 -16.88 -18.97 4.70
N GLU A 152 -17.81 -19.59 3.98
CA GLU A 152 -18.80 -20.49 4.56
C GLU A 152 -18.13 -21.64 5.34
N GLY A 153 -18.60 -21.85 6.58
CA GLY A 153 -18.08 -22.89 7.47
C GLY A 153 -16.77 -22.55 8.19
N PHE A 154 -16.25 -21.33 8.05
CA PHE A 154 -15.10 -20.81 8.80
C PHE A 154 -15.51 -19.62 9.66
N SER A 155 -14.85 -19.44 10.81
CA SER A 155 -14.94 -18.19 11.57
C SER A 155 -13.79 -17.26 11.20
N ASN A 156 -14.05 -15.96 11.16
CA ASN A 156 -13.01 -14.96 11.00
C ASN A 156 -12.56 -14.51 12.41
N PRO A 157 -11.27 -14.67 12.77
CA PRO A 157 -10.79 -14.28 14.10
C PRO A 157 -10.70 -12.77 14.29
N PHE A 158 -10.74 -11.97 13.21
CA PHE A 158 -10.69 -10.52 13.26
C PHE A 158 -12.08 -9.93 13.55
N PRO A 159 -12.22 -9.07 14.57
CA PRO A 159 -13.48 -8.35 14.80
C PRO A 159 -13.93 -7.57 13.56
N GLN A 160 -15.24 -7.40 13.43
CA GLN A 160 -15.81 -6.54 12.39
C GLN A 160 -15.26 -5.11 12.53
N GLY A 161 -14.91 -4.49 11.40
CA GLY A 161 -14.31 -3.16 11.38
C GLY A 161 -12.79 -3.13 11.61
N THR A 162 -12.15 -4.29 11.83
CA THR A 162 -10.69 -4.35 11.88
C THR A 162 -10.09 -3.88 10.56
N THR A 163 -9.10 -2.99 10.63
CA THR A 163 -8.40 -2.48 9.44
C THR A 163 -6.88 -2.60 9.61
N LEU A 164 -6.19 -2.87 8.50
CA LEU A 164 -4.74 -2.92 8.44
C LEU A 164 -4.18 -1.50 8.30
N GLU A 165 -3.40 -1.04 9.28
CA GLU A 165 -2.76 0.27 9.21
C GLU A 165 -1.36 0.21 8.63
N LEU A 166 -0.56 -0.75 9.08
CA LEU A 166 0.86 -0.87 8.72
C LEU A 166 1.28 -2.34 8.80
N ILE A 167 2.12 -2.75 7.86
CA ILE A 167 2.82 -4.02 7.97
C ILE A 167 4.31 -3.83 7.73
N GLN A 168 5.14 -4.41 8.58
CA GLN A 168 6.59 -4.40 8.44
C GLN A 168 7.10 -5.83 8.51
N PHE A 169 8.15 -6.12 7.74
CA PHE A 169 8.81 -7.42 7.79
C PHE A 169 10.26 -7.19 8.18
N ARG A 170 10.70 -7.85 9.24
CA ARG A 170 12.09 -7.88 9.70
C ARG A 170 12.52 -9.33 9.70
N GLU A 171 13.39 -9.69 8.76
CA GLU A 171 13.81 -11.08 8.53
C GLU A 171 12.61 -12.02 8.37
N MET A 172 12.35 -12.87 9.37
CA MET A 172 11.27 -13.85 9.39
C MET A 172 10.10 -13.45 10.29
N THR A 173 10.07 -12.20 10.77
CA THR A 173 9.03 -11.68 11.66
C THR A 173 8.19 -10.63 10.95
N GLY A 174 6.87 -10.80 10.97
CA GLY A 174 5.90 -9.82 10.49
C GLY A 174 5.34 -8.98 11.65
N ILE A 175 5.52 -7.67 11.60
CA ILE A 175 4.90 -6.74 12.56
C ILE A 175 3.66 -6.15 11.89
N VAL A 176 2.49 -6.49 12.40
CA VAL A 176 1.18 -6.12 11.83
C VAL A 176 0.48 -5.15 12.77
N THR A 177 0.35 -3.90 12.35
CA THR A 177 -0.41 -2.89 13.09
C THR A 177 -1.85 -2.86 12.60
N LEU A 178 -2.78 -3.12 13.50
CA LEU A 178 -4.21 -3.19 13.22
C LEU A 178 -4.95 -2.14 14.04
N LYS A 179 -5.96 -1.52 13.44
CA LYS A 179 -6.97 -0.75 14.15
C LYS A 179 -8.15 -1.68 14.44
N SER A 180 -8.46 -1.89 15.71
CA SER A 180 -9.54 -2.79 16.16
C SER A 180 -10.01 -2.41 17.55
N GLU A 181 -11.26 -2.72 17.87
CA GLU A 181 -11.89 -2.43 19.15
C GLU A 181 -12.22 -3.72 19.90
N ASN A 182 -12.14 -3.68 21.24
CA ASN A 182 -12.63 -4.72 22.14
C ASN A 182 -12.09 -6.13 21.83
N VAL A 183 -10.79 -6.27 21.58
CA VAL A 183 -10.16 -7.58 21.35
C VAL A 183 -9.84 -8.25 22.69
N GLU A 184 -10.50 -9.37 22.96
CA GLU A 184 -10.18 -10.23 24.11
C GLU A 184 -8.89 -11.02 23.89
N GLN A 185 -8.24 -11.49 24.96
CA GLN A 185 -6.97 -12.21 24.85
C GLN A 185 -7.08 -13.49 23.98
N SER A 186 -8.15 -14.26 24.14
CA SER A 186 -8.40 -15.47 23.35
C SER A 186 -8.53 -15.17 21.85
N GLN A 187 -9.20 -14.07 21.52
CA GLN A 187 -9.33 -13.59 20.16
C GLN A 187 -7.99 -13.07 19.61
N PHE A 188 -7.22 -12.35 20.42
CA PHE A 188 -5.89 -11.86 20.06
C PHE A 188 -4.95 -13.02 19.67
N GLU A 189 -4.90 -14.09 20.46
CA GLU A 189 -4.11 -15.28 20.13
C GLU A 189 -4.59 -15.94 18.83
N SER A 190 -5.91 -16.02 18.63
CA SER A 190 -6.48 -16.55 17.39
C SER A 190 -6.11 -15.70 16.17
N MET A 191 -6.15 -14.37 16.28
CA MET A 191 -5.70 -13.44 15.24
C MET A 191 -4.21 -13.63 14.92
N LYS A 192 -3.38 -13.76 15.95
CA LYS A 192 -1.93 -13.97 15.83
C LYS A 192 -1.61 -15.27 15.10
N GLU A 193 -2.27 -16.35 15.49
CA GLU A 193 -2.06 -17.66 14.88
C GLU A 193 -2.55 -17.70 13.42
N ALA A 194 -3.70 -17.09 13.12
CA ALA A 194 -4.21 -16.95 11.76
C ALA A 194 -3.21 -16.21 10.85
N LEU A 195 -2.65 -15.08 11.32
CA LEU A 195 -1.63 -14.32 10.59
C LEU A 195 -0.36 -15.13 10.41
N ARG A 196 0.14 -15.77 11.46
CA ARG A 196 1.37 -16.57 11.43
C ARG A 196 1.26 -17.70 10.41
N LEU A 197 0.18 -18.47 10.45
CA LEU A 197 -0.06 -19.57 9.52
C LEU A 197 -0.24 -19.07 8.08
N THR A 198 -1.01 -18.01 7.87
CA THR A 198 -1.21 -17.40 6.54
C THR A 198 0.10 -16.85 5.97
N LEU A 199 0.89 -16.14 6.78
CA LEU A 199 2.15 -15.52 6.35
C LEU A 199 3.31 -16.52 6.23
N SER A 200 3.21 -17.71 6.81
CA SER A 200 4.20 -18.78 6.68
C SER A 200 4.46 -19.19 5.23
N GLN A 201 3.45 -19.07 4.37
CA GLN A 201 3.56 -19.31 2.93
C GLN A 201 4.55 -18.35 2.23
N PHE A 202 4.89 -17.24 2.88
CA PHE A 202 5.83 -16.23 2.38
C PHE A 202 7.17 -16.21 3.16
N GLY A 203 7.44 -17.26 3.95
CA GLY A 203 8.67 -17.41 4.72
C GLY A 203 8.68 -16.68 6.08
N ILE A 204 7.52 -16.19 6.55
CA ILE A 204 7.40 -15.54 7.86
C ILE A 204 7.12 -16.60 8.93
N LYS A 205 7.97 -16.67 9.95
CA LYS A 205 7.86 -17.65 11.05
C LYS A 205 7.08 -17.14 12.23
N ASP A 206 7.18 -15.84 12.51
CA ASP A 206 6.54 -15.22 13.67
C ASP A 206 5.83 -13.92 13.29
N VAL A 207 4.83 -13.56 14.08
CA VAL A 207 4.03 -12.36 13.88
C VAL A 207 3.84 -11.63 15.20
N GLU A 208 4.08 -10.34 15.19
CA GLU A 208 3.72 -9.43 16.28
C GLU A 208 2.51 -8.60 15.85
N ILE A 209 1.47 -8.52 16.69
CA ILE A 209 0.32 -7.66 16.46
C ILE A 209 0.41 -6.43 17.37
N ILE A 210 0.32 -5.26 16.77
CA ILE A 210 0.17 -3.98 17.48
C ILE A 210 -1.26 -3.49 17.27
N LEU A 211 -2.06 -3.47 18.34
CA LEU A 211 -3.42 -2.94 18.28
C LEU A 211 -3.43 -1.43 18.55
N ARG A 212 -4.11 -0.68 17.69
CA ARG A 212 -4.44 0.72 17.91
C ARG A 212 -5.94 0.88 18.10
N LYS A 213 -6.31 1.73 19.06
CA LYS A 213 -7.71 2.10 19.29
C LYS A 213 -8.23 2.92 18.13
N SER A 214 -9.50 2.76 17.81
CA SER A 214 -10.17 3.74 16.97
C SER A 214 -10.26 5.07 17.69
N SER A 215 -9.64 6.11 17.12
CA SER A 215 -9.98 7.48 17.49
C SER A 215 -11.43 7.74 17.07
N GLU A 216 -12.25 8.21 18.02
CA GLU A 216 -13.55 8.86 17.76
C GLU A 216 -13.39 10.11 16.89
#